data_AF-W9V9E1-F1
#
_entry.id   AF-W9V9E1-F1
#
_cell.length_a   1.000
_cell.length_b   1.000
_cell.length_c   1.000
_cell.angle_alpha   90.00
_cell.angle_beta   90.00
_cell.angle_gamma   90.00
#
_symmetry.space_group_name_H-M   'P 1'
#
loop_
_entity.id
_entity.type
_entity.pdbx_description
1 polymer ?
#
loop_
_entity_poly.entity_id
_entity_poly.type
_entity_poly.pdbx_seq_one_letter_code
_entity_poly.pdbx_strand_id
1 'polypeptide(L)' 'MMARPLRIEFAGALYHITSRGDRREPIYEDDDDREAFLRVLAEVVERFNWLLQTA' A
#
# COMPACT_ATOMS: atom_id res chain seq x y z
N MET A 1 -3.15 21.43 13.97
CA MET A 1 -4.22 21.67 12.99
C MET A 1 -3.57 21.95 11.64
N MET A 2 -3.49 20.95 10.76
CA MET A 2 -3.13 21.10 9.35
C MET A 2 -4.07 20.20 8.57
N ALA A 3 -4.87 20.79 7.68
CA ALA A 3 -5.71 20.02 6.77
C ALA A 3 -4.78 19.38 5.73
N ARG A 4 -4.84 18.05 5.60
CA ARG A 4 -4.13 17.36 4.52
C ARG A 4 -4.70 17.85 3.19
N PRO A 5 -3.85 18.04 2.16
CA PRO A 5 -4.31 18.38 0.82
C PRO A 5 -5.40 17.39 0.36
N LEU A 6 -6.39 17.89 -0.40
CA LEU A 6 -7.43 17.05 -0.96
C LEU A 6 -6.77 15.92 -1.78
N ARG A 7 -7.13 14.67 -1.48
CA ARG A 7 -6.68 13.52 -2.26
C ARG A 7 -7.50 13.52 -3.54
N ILE A 8 -6.94 14.04 -4.62
CA ILE A 8 -7.63 14.10 -5.91
C ILE A 8 -7.68 12.66 -6.46
N GLU A 9 -8.90 12.12 -6.56
CA GLU A 9 -9.20 10.79 -7.07
C GLU A 9 -9.59 10.90 -8.54
N PHE A 10 -8.77 10.36 -9.44
CA PHE A 10 -9.07 10.27 -10.88
C PHE A 10 -9.20 8.80 -11.26
N ALA A 11 -10.23 8.48 -12.04
CA ALA A 11 -10.40 7.14 -12.59
C ALA A 11 -9.20 6.79 -13.50
N GLY A 12 -8.47 5.73 -13.15
CA GLY A 12 -7.29 5.28 -13.90
C GLY A 12 -5.98 6.02 -13.58
N ALA A 13 -5.95 6.88 -12.56
CA ALA A 13 -4.69 7.47 -12.11
C ALA A 13 -3.79 6.44 -11.42
N LEU A 14 -2.50 6.52 -11.69
CA LEU A 14 -1.48 5.75 -11.00
C LEU A 14 -1.16 6.40 -9.66
N TYR A 15 -1.41 5.68 -8.58
CA TYR A 15 -1.07 6.13 -7.23
C TYR A 15 0.15 5.38 -6.73
N HIS A 16 1.20 6.13 -6.40
CA HIS A 16 2.34 5.57 -5.68
C HIS A 16 2.01 5.49 -4.19
N ILE A 17 1.82 4.28 -3.69
CA ILE A 17 1.56 4.01 -2.27
C ILE A 17 2.85 3.43 -1.67
N THR A 18 3.44 4.13 -0.71
CA THR A 18 4.57 3.62 0.07
C THR A 18 4.12 3.38 1.49
N SER A 19 4.30 2.14 1.98
CA SER A 19 4.29 1.90 3.42
C SER A 19 5.65 2.29 3.98
N ARG A 20 5.68 3.01 5.10
CA ARG A 20 6.89 3.39 5.83
C ARG A 20 6.66 3.00 7.29
N GLY A 21 7.59 2.24 7.87
CA GLY A 21 7.57 1.95 9.30
C GLY A 21 7.66 3.25 10.08
N ASP A 22 6.84 3.39 11.12
CA ASP A 22 7.04 4.48 12.06
C ASP A 22 8.45 4.35 12.66
N ARG A 23 9.11 5.47 12.96
CA ARG A 23 10.46 5.49 13.56
C ARG A 23 11.62 4.80 12.81
N ARG A 24 11.53 4.57 11.48
CA ARG A 24 12.53 3.82 10.68
C ARG A 24 12.67 2.36 11.10
N GLU A 25 11.68 1.83 11.79
CA GLU A 25 11.63 0.41 12.11
C GLU A 25 11.41 -0.41 10.82
N PRO A 26 11.85 -1.69 10.81
CA PRO A 26 11.50 -2.61 9.74
C PRO A 26 9.99 -2.59 9.51
N ILE A 27 9.56 -2.47 8.25
CA ILE A 27 8.13 -2.57 7.89
C ILE A 27 7.60 -3.98 8.18
N TYR A 28 8.50 -4.96 8.13
CA TYR A 28 8.27 -6.36 8.41
C TYR A 28 9.27 -6.80 9.47
N GLU A 29 8.79 -7.44 10.54
CA GLU A 29 9.65 -7.94 11.62
C GLU A 29 10.40 -9.21 11.19
N ASP A 30 9.79 -10.02 10.32
CA ASP A 30 10.36 -11.24 9.74
C ASP A 30 9.81 -11.51 8.32
N ASP A 31 10.30 -12.57 7.67
CA ASP A 31 9.86 -12.96 6.33
C ASP A 31 8.42 -13.51 6.33
N ASP A 32 7.96 -14.08 7.45
CA ASP A 32 6.60 -14.61 7.61
C ASP A 32 5.55 -13.48 7.63
N ASP A 33 5.84 -12.37 8.31
CA ASP A 33 5.03 -11.15 8.35
C ASP A 33 4.95 -10.51 6.96
N ARG A 34 6.07 -10.49 6.23
CA ARG A 34 6.09 -10.07 4.81
C ARG A 34 5.18 -10.95 3.96
N GLU A 35 5.23 -12.27 4.12
CA GLU A 35 4.35 -13.19 3.38
C GLU A 35 2.88 -13.06 3.77
N ALA A 36 2.58 -12.81 5.05
CA ALA A 36 1.22 -12.54 5.51
C ALA A 36 0.68 -11.25 4.90
N PHE A 37 1.49 -10.20 4.86
CA PHE A 37 1.13 -8.94 4.21
C PHE A 37 0.88 -9.11 2.71
N LEU A 38 1.75 -9.85 2.00
CA LEU A 38 1.58 -10.14 0.58
C LEU A 38 0.31 -10.95 0.29
N ARG A 39 -0.05 -11.90 1.16
CA ARG A 39 -1.31 -12.65 1.06
C ARG A 39 -2.54 -11.74 1.17
N VAL A 40 -2.57 -10.87 2.17
CA VAL A 40 -3.66 -9.90 2.34
C VAL A 40 -3.71 -8.93 1.16
N LEU A 41 -2.55 -8.47 0.69
CA LEU A 41 -2.48 -7.59 -0.48
C LEU A 41 -3.04 -8.27 -1.73
N ALA A 42 -2.72 -9.54 -1.96
CA ALA A 42 -3.26 -10.31 -3.08
C ALA A 42 -4.80 -10.44 -3.00
N GLU A 43 -5.35 -10.73 -1.82
CA GLU A 43 -6.81 -10.81 -1.62
C GLU A 43 -7.50 -9.47 -1.90
N VAL A 44 -6.92 -8.36 -1.44
CA VAL A 44 -7.45 -7.01 -1.70
C VAL A 44 -7.36 -6.67 -3.18
N VAL A 45 -6.24 -7.00 -3.83
CA VAL A 45 -6.05 -6.77 -5.27
C VAL A 45 -7.09 -7.52 -6.09
N GLU A 46 -7.36 -8.79 -5.75
CA GLU A 46 -8.41 -9.58 -6.40
C GLU A 46 -9.80 -9.01 -6.12
N ARG A 47 -10.11 -8.70 -4.86
CA ARG A 47 -11.42 -8.22 -4.43
C ARG A 47 -11.79 -6.85 -5.01
N PHE A 48 -10.81 -5.95 -5.12
CA PHE A 48 -11.02 -4.58 -5.59
C PHE A 48 -10.50 -4.34 -7.01
N ASN A 49 -10.01 -5.39 -7.67
CA ASN A 49 -9.51 -5.38 -9.04
C ASN A 49 -8.41 -4.31 -9.25
N TRP A 50 -7.51 -4.19 -8.28
CA TRP A 50 -6.42 -3.20 -8.32
C TRP A 50 -5.36 -3.60 -9.33
N LEU A 51 -4.90 -2.64 -10.13
CA LEU A 51 -3.77 -2.83 -11.03
C LEU A 51 -2.47 -2.48 -10.29
N LEU A 52 -1.73 -3.50 -9.86
CA LEU A 52 -0.37 -3.32 -9.37
C LEU A 52 0.56 -3.06 -10.57
N GLN A 53 1.05 -1.82 -10.73
CA GLN A 53 2.15 -1.52 -11.63
C GLN A 53 3.47 -1.63 -10.87
N THR A 54 4.25 -2.66 -11.17
CA THR A 54 5.68 -2.71 -10.86
C THR A 54 6.41 -1.90 -11.93
N ALA A 55 6.99 -0.76 -11.54
CA ALA A 55 7.90 0.01 -12.40
C ALA A 55 9.30 -0.62 -12.42
#